data_AF-A0A8C1XVS8-F1
#
_entry.id   AF-A0A8C1XVS8-F1
#
_cell.length_a   1.000
_cell.length_b   1.000
_cell.length_c   1.000
_cell.angle_alpha   90.00
_cell.angle_beta   90.00
_cell.angle_gamma   90.00
#
_symmetry.space_group_name_H-M   'P 1'
#
loop_
_entity.id
_entity.type
_entity.pdbx_description
1 polymer ?
#
loop_
_entity_poly.entity_id
_entity_poly.type
_entity_poly.pdbx_seq_one_letter_code
_entity_poly.pdbx_strand_id
1 'polypeptide(L)'
;MASDSDKPGFCLVDYVVFAAMLGVSVGIGLFQSLRKTPGHSNVDSFFTGGRGFSAVPVGLSLCASFMSAVQVLGVPSEAYLYGFKFLYMCLGQALNSLITAVLFVPVFYRSKYIGYHMSVCEYFCTFVLFSTAFSSFLNQATGLNMWASLFSTGLICTFYTTVGGMKAVIWTDVFQIVVMLSGFIAVFIQGTILAGGPARVLEIANNGSRINFNDFVIDPQRRYSFWSFTVGGTMVWLSMYGANQAQVQRYISCRTEKQAQLALLVNQVGLCLIVSSAATCGIVMFALYSSCDPLKTGRISAPDQYMPYLVLDIFRNHPGFPGLFLACAYSGTLSTVSTSINAMAAVTMEDIMKPWLITVSQRKHLLLSKLLSLLYGLGCITMAALSSLLDWGVLQGSFTVMGVVNGPLLGAFVLGMFVPATNKPGVFSGVAVGFCLSLWLAIGSTIYPPTPQIMGVLPTSAGNCLASNAMLNSTITVTESSILSSSTCRILQNIYSISYLYFGALSTSAVVLVGVVVSYITGPTKKDSISPGLLRWNLVSFMLVTINLLLLASQFLPPEIKC
;
A
#
# COMPACT_ATOMS: atom_id res chain seq x y z
N MET A 1 -33.34 -1.84 -28.37
CA MET A 1 -32.23 -0.92 -28.66
C MET A 1 -32.29 0.20 -27.64
N ALA A 2 -31.58 0.08 -26.52
CA ALA A 2 -31.27 1.23 -25.67
C ALA A 2 -30.12 1.98 -26.36
N SER A 3 -30.27 3.28 -26.59
CA SER A 3 -29.24 4.10 -27.21
C SER A 3 -27.96 4.06 -26.38
N ASP A 4 -26.80 3.98 -27.03
CA ASP A 4 -25.47 4.10 -26.40
C ASP A 4 -25.22 5.45 -25.69
N SER A 5 -26.25 6.32 -25.58
CA SER A 5 -26.21 7.65 -25.00
C SER A 5 -26.40 7.71 -23.48
N ASP A 6 -26.77 6.61 -22.81
CA ASP A 6 -27.11 6.58 -21.37
C ASP A 6 -26.02 5.98 -20.47
N LYS A 7 -24.83 5.67 -21.01
CA LYS A 7 -23.69 5.27 -20.17
C LYS A 7 -23.09 6.53 -19.55
N PRO A 8 -23.11 6.68 -18.21
CA PRO A 8 -22.49 7.83 -17.57
C PRO A 8 -20.98 7.80 -17.88
N GLY A 9 -20.47 8.92 -18.40
CA GLY A 9 -19.10 9.04 -18.88
C GLY A 9 -18.50 10.40 -18.56
N PHE A 10 -17.19 10.52 -18.74
CA PHE A 10 -16.46 11.76 -18.45
C PHE A 10 -16.75 12.83 -19.50
N CYS A 11 -16.94 14.06 -19.03
CA CYS A 11 -17.06 15.22 -19.89
C CYS A 11 -15.72 15.96 -20.02
N LEU A 12 -15.64 16.95 -20.92
CA LEU A 12 -14.42 17.72 -21.15
C LEU A 12 -13.89 18.40 -19.87
N VAL A 13 -14.79 18.88 -19.02
CA VAL A 13 -14.43 19.56 -17.76
C VAL A 13 -13.70 18.60 -16.81
N ASP A 14 -14.09 17.33 -16.78
CA ASP A 14 -13.43 16.31 -15.96
C ASP A 14 -11.96 16.11 -16.37
N TYR A 15 -11.72 16.05 -17.68
CA TYR A 15 -10.37 15.95 -18.22
C TYR A 15 -9.53 17.21 -17.95
N VAL A 16 -10.14 18.40 -17.95
CA VAL A 16 -9.44 19.65 -17.60
C VAL A 16 -9.01 19.64 -16.14
N VAL A 17 -9.88 19.24 -15.21
CA VAL A 17 -9.54 19.11 -13.77
C VAL A 17 -8.40 18.12 -13.58
N PHE A 18 -8.49 16.96 -14.25
CA PHE A 18 -7.45 15.95 -14.19
C PHE A 18 -6.11 16.44 -14.77
N ALA A 19 -6.13 17.09 -15.95
CA ALA A 19 -4.94 17.65 -16.58
C ALA A 19 -4.31 18.77 -15.74
N ALA A 20 -5.13 19.58 -15.05
CA ALA A 20 -4.64 20.59 -14.12
C ALA A 20 -3.86 19.99 -12.96
N MET A 21 -4.34 18.89 -12.36
CA MET A 21 -3.60 18.18 -11.31
C MET A 21 -2.24 17.66 -11.80
N LEU A 22 -2.20 17.08 -13.01
CA LEU A 22 -0.95 16.63 -13.62
C LEU A 22 0.01 17.80 -13.90
N GLY A 23 -0.52 18.91 -14.42
CA GLY A 23 0.24 20.14 -14.67
C GLY A 23 0.85 20.72 -13.40
N VAL A 24 0.10 20.77 -12.30
CA VAL A 24 0.61 21.22 -10.99
C VAL A 24 1.70 20.27 -10.48
N SER A 25 1.52 18.95 -10.61
CA SER A 25 2.53 17.97 -10.20
C SER A 25 3.85 18.14 -10.97
N VAL A 26 3.77 18.31 -12.30
CA VAL A 26 4.95 18.63 -13.14
C VAL A 26 5.56 19.97 -12.74
N GLY A 27 4.73 20.99 -12.52
CA GLY A 27 5.15 22.33 -12.11
C GLY A 27 5.94 22.31 -10.81
N ILE A 28 5.49 21.57 -9.79
CA ILE A 28 6.21 21.38 -8.52
C ILE A 28 7.56 20.71 -8.77
N GLY A 29 7.60 19.65 -9.58
CA GLY A 29 8.84 18.94 -9.90
C GLY A 29 9.86 19.79 -10.65
N LEU A 30 9.41 20.56 -11.65
CA LEU A 30 10.24 21.51 -12.39
C LEU A 30 10.73 22.65 -11.50
N PHE A 31 9.85 23.25 -10.70
CA PHE A 31 10.20 24.32 -9.76
C PHE A 31 11.31 23.89 -8.79
N GLN A 32 11.20 22.67 -8.24
CA GLN A 32 12.24 22.14 -7.34
C GLN A 32 13.53 21.78 -8.06
N SER A 33 13.46 21.45 -9.34
CA SER A 33 14.66 21.26 -10.16
C SER A 33 15.38 22.57 -10.45
N LEU A 34 14.63 23.64 -10.78
CA LEU A 34 15.18 24.96 -11.09
C LEU A 34 15.77 25.66 -9.86
N ARG A 35 15.23 25.41 -8.66
CA ARG A 35 15.78 25.92 -7.40
C ARG A 35 17.08 25.25 -6.93
N LYS A 36 17.60 24.26 -7.67
CA LYS A 36 18.89 23.62 -7.32
C LYS A 36 20.03 24.61 -7.56
N THR A 37 20.76 24.95 -6.49
CA THR A 37 21.96 25.79 -6.59
C THR A 37 23.02 25.13 -7.48
N PRO A 38 23.51 25.79 -8.55
CA PRO A 38 24.56 25.24 -9.40
C PRO A 38 25.84 25.04 -8.58
N GLY A 39 26.32 23.79 -8.44
CA GLY A 39 27.57 23.47 -7.74
C GLY A 39 27.47 22.56 -6.50
N HIS A 40 26.26 22.25 -6.03
CA HIS A 40 26.03 21.32 -4.89
C HIS A 40 25.23 20.05 -5.26
N SER A 41 25.11 19.74 -6.54
CA SER A 41 24.39 18.56 -7.03
C SER A 41 25.21 17.27 -6.87
N ASN A 42 25.33 16.78 -5.64
CA ASN A 42 25.86 15.45 -5.34
C ASN A 42 24.77 14.37 -5.43
N VAL A 43 25.17 13.13 -5.72
CA VAL A 43 24.26 11.97 -5.79
C VAL A 43 23.44 11.80 -4.51
N ASP A 44 24.05 12.01 -3.34
CA ASP A 44 23.36 11.99 -2.05
C ASP A 44 22.23 13.03 -1.99
N SER A 45 22.45 14.25 -2.50
CA SER A 45 21.40 15.29 -2.54
C SER A 45 20.22 14.93 -3.45
N PHE A 46 20.45 14.09 -4.48
CA PHE A 46 19.41 13.62 -5.38
C PHE A 46 18.50 12.58 -4.71
N PHE A 47 19.09 11.63 -3.96
CA PHE A 47 18.34 10.54 -3.32
C PHE A 47 17.84 10.84 -1.91
N THR A 48 18.56 11.63 -1.10
CA THR A 48 18.18 11.96 0.29
C THR A 48 17.66 13.38 0.46
N GLY A 49 17.57 14.14 -0.63
CA GLY A 49 17.17 15.55 -0.60
C GLY A 49 18.08 16.44 0.24
N GLY A 50 19.30 15.99 0.55
CA GLY A 50 20.26 16.72 1.39
C GLY A 50 19.95 16.69 2.89
N ARG A 51 19.11 15.74 3.36
CA ARG A 51 18.79 15.51 4.78
C ARG A 51 18.28 16.75 5.54
N GLY A 52 17.58 17.63 4.84
CA GLY A 52 17.12 18.92 5.36
C GLY A 52 15.63 18.96 5.73
N PHE A 53 14.89 17.86 5.58
CA PHE A 53 13.44 17.90 5.74
C PHE A 53 13.00 17.89 7.21
N SER A 54 11.88 18.57 7.48
CA SER A 54 11.11 18.46 8.71
C SER A 54 10.14 17.26 8.65
N ALA A 55 9.58 16.90 9.80
CA ALA A 55 8.72 15.73 9.95
C ALA A 55 7.45 15.76 9.08
N VAL A 56 6.84 16.94 8.90
CA VAL A 56 5.51 17.04 8.26
C VAL A 56 5.54 16.69 6.77
N PRO A 57 6.40 17.31 5.92
CA PRO A 57 6.47 16.96 4.51
C PRO A 57 6.84 15.49 4.29
N VAL A 58 7.75 14.96 5.10
CA VAL A 58 8.15 13.55 5.00
C VAL A 58 7.02 12.63 5.45
N GLY A 59 6.32 12.94 6.53
CA GLY A 59 5.19 12.14 7.02
C GLY A 59 4.02 12.11 6.04
N LEU A 60 3.68 13.27 5.46
CA LEU A 60 2.67 13.34 4.39
C LEU A 60 3.15 12.58 3.15
N SER A 61 4.41 12.75 2.75
CA SER A 61 4.97 12.01 1.63
C SER A 61 4.87 10.50 1.87
N LEU A 62 5.32 9.99 3.02
CA LEU A 62 5.19 8.57 3.43
C LEU A 62 3.74 8.10 3.27
N CYS A 63 2.77 8.89 3.75
CA CYS A 63 1.35 8.56 3.67
C CYS A 63 0.86 8.45 2.22
N ALA A 64 1.27 9.39 1.35
CA ALA A 64 0.85 9.46 -0.04
C ALA A 64 1.32 8.22 -0.82
N SER A 65 2.56 7.81 -0.58
CA SER A 65 3.18 6.74 -1.37
C SER A 65 2.60 5.37 -1.13
N PHE A 66 1.93 5.19 0.00
CA PHE A 66 1.20 3.98 0.29
C PHE A 66 -0.24 4.02 -0.19
N MET A 67 -0.84 5.20 -0.23
CA MET A 67 -2.20 5.38 -0.75
C MET A 67 -2.19 5.34 -2.27
N SER A 68 -2.03 4.15 -2.85
CA SER A 68 -2.10 3.94 -4.30
C SER A 68 -3.55 3.88 -4.80
N ALA A 69 -3.76 3.86 -6.13
CA ALA A 69 -5.08 3.59 -6.71
C ALA A 69 -5.73 2.30 -6.16
N VAL A 70 -4.92 1.31 -5.77
CA VAL A 70 -5.38 0.09 -5.08
C VAL A 70 -6.19 0.43 -3.84
N GLN A 71 -5.69 1.33 -3.01
CA GLN A 71 -6.39 1.71 -1.78
C GLN A 71 -7.58 2.62 -2.08
N VAL A 72 -7.44 3.52 -3.05
CA VAL A 72 -8.51 4.45 -3.42
C VAL A 72 -9.76 3.73 -3.94
N LEU A 73 -9.57 2.62 -4.65
CA LEU A 73 -10.66 1.83 -5.24
C LEU A 73 -11.02 0.61 -4.40
N GLY A 74 -10.00 -0.05 -3.84
CA GLY A 74 -10.16 -1.27 -3.08
C GLY A 74 -10.76 -1.03 -1.71
N VAL A 75 -10.33 -0.02 -0.94
CA VAL A 75 -10.84 0.19 0.43
C VAL A 75 -12.35 0.46 0.46
N PRO A 76 -12.92 1.33 -0.41
CA PRO A 76 -14.37 1.51 -0.47
C PRO A 76 -15.11 0.21 -0.85
N SER A 77 -14.55 -0.56 -1.79
CA SER A 77 -15.12 -1.85 -2.24
C SER A 77 -15.11 -2.91 -1.14
N GLU A 78 -14.02 -2.97 -0.36
CA GLU A 78 -13.89 -3.85 0.79
C GLU A 78 -14.83 -3.42 1.92
N ALA A 79 -15.01 -2.11 2.17
CA ALA A 79 -15.97 -1.61 3.14
C ALA A 79 -17.43 -1.91 2.74
N TYR A 80 -17.75 -1.89 1.43
CA TYR A 80 -19.07 -2.29 0.92
C TYR A 80 -19.36 -3.79 1.17
N LEU A 81 -18.38 -4.65 0.89
CA LEU A 81 -18.53 -6.12 0.98
C LEU A 81 -18.40 -6.66 2.42
N TYR A 82 -17.54 -6.06 3.24
CA TYR A 82 -17.16 -6.59 4.56
C TYR A 82 -17.42 -5.62 5.73
N GLY A 83 -17.84 -4.38 5.48
CA GLY A 83 -18.15 -3.38 6.50
C GLY A 83 -16.91 -2.67 7.07
N PHE A 84 -17.08 -2.02 8.22
CA PHE A 84 -16.05 -1.20 8.86
C PHE A 84 -14.92 -1.98 9.53
N LYS A 85 -14.93 -3.32 9.56
CA LYS A 85 -13.80 -4.13 10.03
C LYS A 85 -12.46 -3.73 9.42
N PHE A 86 -12.45 -3.25 8.17
CA PHE A 86 -11.22 -2.79 7.50
C PHE A 86 -10.50 -1.67 8.27
N LEU A 87 -11.21 -0.87 9.07
CA LEU A 87 -10.60 0.17 9.90
C LEU A 87 -9.64 -0.38 10.96
N TYR A 88 -9.74 -1.66 11.34
CA TYR A 88 -8.73 -2.30 12.20
C TYR A 88 -7.34 -2.33 11.55
N MET A 89 -7.23 -2.17 10.23
CA MET A 89 -5.95 -1.97 9.55
C MET A 89 -5.22 -0.72 10.09
N CYS A 90 -5.95 0.33 10.47
CA CYS A 90 -5.34 1.53 11.06
C CYS A 90 -4.63 1.21 12.39
N LEU A 91 -5.21 0.32 13.20
CA LEU A 91 -4.59 -0.13 14.45
C LEU A 91 -3.31 -0.95 14.17
N GLY A 92 -3.36 -1.88 13.20
CA GLY A 92 -2.18 -2.63 12.77
C GLY A 92 -1.07 -1.71 12.24
N GLN A 93 -1.43 -0.70 11.43
CA GLN A 93 -0.50 0.32 10.96
C GLN A 93 0.09 1.13 12.11
N ALA A 94 -0.70 1.50 13.13
CA ALA A 94 -0.23 2.28 14.27
C ALA A 94 0.79 1.51 15.11
N LEU A 95 0.53 0.23 15.36
CA LEU A 95 1.48 -0.67 16.04
C LEU A 95 2.78 -0.79 15.24
N ASN A 96 2.68 -1.02 13.93
CA ASN A 96 3.83 -1.01 13.04
C ASN A 96 4.62 0.32 13.14
N SER A 97 3.97 1.46 12.95
CA SER A 97 4.63 2.78 12.93
C SER A 97 5.41 3.03 14.23
N LEU A 98 4.84 2.61 15.38
CA LEU A 98 5.51 2.65 16.67
C LEU A 98 6.74 1.73 16.71
N ILE A 99 6.60 0.48 16.26
CA ILE A 99 7.70 -0.49 16.18
C ILE A 99 8.82 0.05 15.27
N THR A 100 8.50 0.54 14.06
CA THR A 100 9.50 1.12 13.17
C THR A 100 10.21 2.32 13.82
N ALA A 101 9.46 3.25 14.41
CA ALA A 101 10.01 4.44 15.03
C ALA A 101 10.98 4.13 16.19
N VAL A 102 10.68 3.10 16.99
CA VAL A 102 11.45 2.77 18.20
C VAL A 102 12.55 1.73 17.93
N LEU A 103 12.32 0.74 17.06
CA LEU A 103 13.28 -0.36 16.85
C LEU A 103 14.15 -0.15 15.62
N PHE A 104 13.62 0.35 14.50
CA PHE A 104 14.29 0.37 13.20
C PHE A 104 14.96 1.72 12.91
N VAL A 105 14.24 2.84 13.06
CA VAL A 105 14.76 4.19 12.77
C VAL A 105 16.08 4.51 13.49
N PRO A 106 16.27 4.20 14.78
CA PRO A 106 17.53 4.50 15.47
C PRO A 106 18.72 3.74 14.89
N VAL A 107 18.49 2.50 14.41
CA VAL A 107 19.54 1.68 13.77
C VAL A 107 19.98 2.35 12.47
N PHE A 108 19.04 2.78 11.64
CA PHE A 108 19.32 3.43 10.36
C PHE A 108 20.08 4.76 10.50
N TYR A 109 19.75 5.56 11.52
CA TYR A 109 20.46 6.82 11.77
C TYR A 109 21.89 6.62 12.30
N ARG A 110 22.13 5.56 13.09
CA ARG A 110 23.43 5.31 13.73
C ARG A 110 24.38 4.50 12.84
N SER A 111 23.85 3.59 12.02
CA SER A 111 24.68 2.74 11.17
C SER A 111 25.42 3.54 10.09
N LYS A 112 24.95 4.74 9.69
CA LYS A 112 25.49 5.60 8.59
C LYS A 112 25.65 4.93 7.22
N TYR A 113 25.56 3.60 7.15
CA TYR A 113 25.67 2.76 5.97
C TYR A 113 24.26 2.51 5.43
N ILE A 114 23.97 3.14 4.28
CA ILE A 114 22.72 3.05 3.52
C ILE A 114 22.69 1.79 2.61
N GLY A 115 23.80 1.06 2.51
CA GLY A 115 23.89 -0.13 1.65
C GLY A 115 23.54 -1.40 2.40
N TYR A 116 22.26 -1.79 2.40
CA TYR A 116 21.92 -3.18 2.68
C TYR A 116 22.00 -3.96 1.37
N HIS A 117 23.00 -4.84 1.26
CA HIS A 117 23.21 -5.78 0.16
C HIS A 117 22.06 -6.80 0.00
N MET A 118 20.85 -6.36 -0.35
CA MET A 118 19.75 -7.24 -0.73
C MET A 118 18.94 -6.63 -1.88
N SER A 119 19.66 -6.10 -2.85
CA SER A 119 19.11 -5.37 -3.98
C SER A 119 18.19 -6.24 -4.85
N VAL A 120 18.47 -7.54 -5.01
CA VAL A 120 17.82 -8.36 -6.06
C VAL A 120 16.34 -8.70 -5.79
N CYS A 121 15.94 -8.97 -4.54
CA CYS A 121 14.54 -9.30 -4.22
C CYS A 121 13.62 -8.06 -4.20
N GLU A 122 14.16 -6.89 -3.85
CA GLU A 122 13.41 -5.65 -3.77
C GLU A 122 13.08 -5.04 -5.15
N TYR A 123 13.94 -5.29 -6.15
CA TYR A 123 13.64 -4.95 -7.55
C TYR A 123 12.44 -5.72 -8.09
N PHE A 124 12.36 -7.04 -7.83
CA PHE A 124 11.20 -7.84 -8.24
C PHE A 124 9.95 -7.48 -7.41
N CYS A 125 10.15 -7.20 -6.12
CA CYS A 125 9.29 -6.45 -5.18
C CYS A 125 8.38 -5.39 -5.78
N THR A 126 9.04 -4.29 -6.02
CA THR A 126 8.44 -3.02 -6.39
C THR A 126 7.87 -3.11 -7.82
N PHE A 127 8.46 -3.98 -8.64
CA PHE A 127 8.07 -4.26 -10.01
C PHE A 127 6.76 -5.04 -10.14
N VAL A 128 6.48 -6.01 -9.27
CA VAL A 128 5.22 -6.82 -9.32
C VAL A 128 4.05 -6.11 -8.61
N LEU A 129 4.30 -5.36 -7.53
CA LEU A 129 3.26 -4.62 -6.79
C LEU A 129 2.61 -3.49 -7.61
N PHE A 130 3.36 -2.93 -8.57
CA PHE A 130 2.89 -1.84 -9.40
C PHE A 130 1.96 -2.31 -10.54
N SER A 131 2.23 -3.50 -11.09
CA SER A 131 1.44 -4.10 -12.16
C SER A 131 -0.06 -4.11 -11.81
N THR A 132 -0.42 -4.69 -10.67
CA THR A 132 -1.82 -4.99 -10.33
C THR A 132 -2.69 -3.76 -10.09
N ALA A 133 -2.10 -2.66 -9.62
CA ALA A 133 -2.80 -1.43 -9.27
C ALA A 133 -3.28 -0.60 -10.46
N PHE A 134 -2.42 -0.54 -11.47
CA PHE A 134 -2.53 0.44 -12.55
C PHE A 134 -3.49 -0.05 -13.64
N SER A 135 -3.48 -1.34 -13.90
CA SER A 135 -4.30 -2.05 -14.88
C SER A 135 -5.81 -1.92 -14.61
N SER A 136 -6.24 -2.13 -13.37
CA SER A 136 -7.66 -2.34 -13.07
C SER A 136 -8.49 -1.06 -13.03
N PHE A 137 -7.88 0.10 -12.78
CA PHE A 137 -8.56 1.39 -12.97
C PHE A 137 -8.74 1.69 -14.47
N LEU A 138 -7.74 1.32 -15.25
CA LEU A 138 -7.60 1.74 -16.63
C LEU A 138 -8.57 1.05 -17.58
N ASN A 139 -8.95 -0.20 -17.31
CA ASN A 139 -9.80 -0.98 -18.20
C ASN A 139 -11.26 -0.47 -18.29
N GLN A 140 -11.76 0.29 -17.30
CA GLN A 140 -13.17 0.74 -17.31
C GLN A 140 -13.43 2.17 -16.80
N ALA A 141 -12.51 2.81 -16.08
CA ALA A 141 -12.80 4.06 -15.37
C ALA A 141 -12.47 5.36 -16.11
N THR A 142 -12.11 5.33 -17.41
CA THR A 142 -11.81 6.60 -18.12
C THR A 142 -12.50 6.80 -19.45
N GLY A 143 -13.01 5.77 -20.14
CA GLY A 143 -13.51 5.93 -21.53
C GLY A 143 -12.45 6.43 -22.54
N LEU A 144 -11.28 6.89 -22.06
CA LEU A 144 -10.06 7.12 -22.82
C LEU A 144 -9.51 5.78 -23.29
N ASN A 145 -8.76 5.82 -24.39
CA ASN A 145 -7.89 4.72 -24.74
C ASN A 145 -6.97 4.43 -23.54
N MET A 146 -7.16 3.25 -22.94
CA MET A 146 -6.43 2.77 -21.77
C MET A 146 -4.92 3.06 -21.87
N TRP A 147 -4.39 2.86 -23.07
CA TRP A 147 -2.99 3.08 -23.39
C TRP A 147 -2.57 4.55 -23.32
N ALA A 148 -3.43 5.49 -23.73
CA ALA A 148 -3.11 6.92 -23.72
C ALA A 148 -2.97 7.46 -22.29
N SER A 149 -3.87 7.07 -21.38
CA SER A 149 -3.75 7.49 -19.97
C SER A 149 -2.59 6.78 -19.26
N LEU A 150 -2.32 5.51 -19.62
CA LEU A 150 -1.18 4.75 -19.12
C LEU A 150 0.16 5.40 -19.47
N PHE A 151 0.38 5.65 -20.76
CA PHE A 151 1.62 6.24 -21.24
C PHE A 151 1.78 7.69 -20.78
N SER A 152 0.71 8.50 -20.80
CA SER A 152 0.80 9.91 -20.40
C SER A 152 1.15 10.07 -18.92
N THR A 153 0.46 9.38 -18.02
CA THR A 153 0.69 9.51 -16.58
C THR A 153 2.01 8.86 -16.15
N GLY A 154 2.38 7.72 -16.74
CA GLY A 154 3.68 7.10 -16.51
C GLY A 154 4.85 7.96 -17.01
N LEU A 155 4.73 8.56 -18.19
CA LEU A 155 5.75 9.45 -18.75
C LEU A 155 5.90 10.72 -17.91
N ILE A 156 4.78 11.34 -17.52
CA ILE A 156 4.76 12.52 -16.64
C ILE A 156 5.43 12.19 -15.30
N CYS A 157 5.09 11.05 -14.71
CA CYS A 157 5.67 10.59 -13.45
C CYS A 157 7.18 10.42 -13.55
N THR A 158 7.61 9.70 -14.59
CA THR A 158 9.01 9.44 -14.86
C THR A 158 9.79 10.74 -15.07
N PHE A 159 9.19 11.69 -15.80
CA PHE A 159 9.79 12.98 -16.09
C PHE A 159 10.04 13.81 -14.82
N TYR A 160 9.02 14.09 -14.01
CA TYR A 160 9.20 14.93 -12.83
C TYR A 160 10.07 14.26 -11.76
N THR A 161 10.04 12.93 -11.67
CA THR A 161 10.89 12.15 -10.75
C THR A 161 12.36 12.24 -11.17
N THR A 162 12.64 12.02 -12.45
CA THR A 162 14.01 12.05 -13.01
C THR A 162 14.63 13.45 -12.91
N VAL A 163 13.84 14.49 -13.15
CA VAL A 163 14.31 15.88 -13.13
C VAL A 163 14.46 16.39 -11.69
N GLY A 164 13.47 16.11 -10.86
CA GLY A 164 13.34 16.67 -9.52
C GLY A 164 14.10 15.93 -8.41
N GLY A 165 14.19 14.60 -8.46
CA GLY A 165 14.73 13.77 -7.38
C GLY A 165 13.87 13.81 -6.11
N MET A 166 14.41 13.32 -4.99
CA MET A 166 13.65 13.14 -3.73
C MET A 166 12.91 14.41 -3.26
N LYS A 167 13.49 15.61 -3.46
CA LYS A 167 12.82 16.86 -3.07
C LYS A 167 11.53 17.11 -3.85
N ALA A 168 11.53 16.85 -5.15
CA ALA A 168 10.32 17.00 -5.95
C ALA A 168 9.28 15.99 -5.52
N VAL A 169 9.68 14.72 -5.38
CA VAL A 169 8.81 13.62 -4.98
C VAL A 169 8.06 13.94 -3.67
N ILE A 170 8.78 14.41 -2.64
CA ILE A 170 8.16 14.76 -1.35
C ILE A 170 7.11 15.88 -1.49
N TRP A 171 7.40 16.93 -2.27
CA TRP A 171 6.47 18.05 -2.41
C TRP A 171 5.29 17.75 -3.34
N THR A 172 5.50 16.93 -4.38
CA THR A 172 4.38 16.44 -5.21
C THR A 172 3.45 15.56 -4.40
N ASP A 173 3.99 14.72 -3.51
CA ASP A 173 3.18 13.86 -2.63
C ASP A 173 2.32 14.67 -1.64
N VAL A 174 2.88 15.73 -1.06
CA VAL A 174 2.15 16.62 -0.14
C VAL A 174 0.94 17.23 -0.84
N PHE A 175 1.10 17.70 -2.09
CA PHE A 175 0.01 18.19 -2.90
C PHE A 175 -1.01 17.08 -3.23
N GLN A 176 -0.52 15.90 -3.61
CA GLN A 176 -1.35 14.76 -3.99
C GLN A 176 -2.24 14.26 -2.85
N ILE A 177 -1.78 14.24 -1.59
CA ILE A 177 -2.65 13.90 -0.44
C ILE A 177 -3.85 14.83 -0.34
N VAL A 178 -3.66 16.14 -0.56
CA VAL A 178 -4.75 17.11 -0.47
C VAL A 178 -5.79 16.83 -1.56
N VAL A 179 -5.32 16.53 -2.78
CA VAL A 179 -6.20 16.13 -3.89
C VAL A 179 -6.96 14.84 -3.54
N MET A 180 -6.27 13.85 -2.97
CA MET A 180 -6.90 12.58 -2.58
C MET A 180 -8.02 12.76 -1.54
N LEU A 181 -7.74 13.49 -0.45
CA LEU A 181 -8.75 13.78 0.57
C LEU A 181 -9.93 14.57 -0.01
N SER A 182 -9.67 15.54 -0.89
CA SER A 182 -10.74 16.30 -1.54
C SER A 182 -11.67 15.44 -2.40
N GLY A 183 -11.13 14.43 -3.09
CA GLY A 183 -11.91 13.48 -3.87
C GLY A 183 -12.85 12.63 -3.00
N PHE A 184 -12.35 12.08 -1.89
CA PHE A 184 -13.19 11.33 -0.96
C PHE A 184 -14.25 12.21 -0.28
N ILE A 185 -13.88 13.41 0.15
CA ILE A 185 -14.82 14.35 0.77
C ILE A 185 -15.95 14.70 -0.20
N ALA A 186 -15.64 14.95 -1.47
CA ALA A 186 -16.66 15.22 -2.48
C ALA A 186 -17.64 14.04 -2.64
N VAL A 187 -17.12 12.81 -2.77
CA VAL A 187 -17.95 11.61 -2.89
C VAL A 187 -18.81 11.40 -1.64
N PHE A 188 -18.24 11.59 -0.46
CA PHE A 188 -18.96 11.47 0.80
C PHE A 188 -20.11 12.47 0.90
N ILE A 189 -19.89 13.75 0.61
CA ILE A 189 -20.92 14.79 0.66
C ILE A 189 -22.04 14.47 -0.33
N GLN A 190 -21.71 14.24 -1.60
CA GLN A 190 -22.73 14.00 -2.62
C GLN A 190 -23.49 12.71 -2.38
N GLY A 191 -22.79 11.63 -2.03
CA GLY A 191 -23.41 10.33 -1.78
C GLY A 191 -24.31 10.34 -0.53
N THR A 192 -23.93 11.05 0.53
CA THR A 192 -24.80 11.20 1.73
C THR A 192 -26.04 12.03 1.44
N ILE A 193 -25.95 13.09 0.62
CA ILE A 193 -27.12 13.87 0.19
C ILE A 193 -28.12 12.98 -0.56
N LEU A 194 -27.63 12.19 -1.53
CA LEU A 194 -28.48 11.29 -2.33
C LEU A 194 -29.10 10.16 -1.49
N ALA A 195 -28.41 9.69 -0.45
CA ALA A 195 -28.91 8.68 0.46
C ALA A 195 -29.94 9.20 1.49
N GLY A 196 -30.27 10.50 1.46
CA GLY A 196 -31.21 11.12 2.40
C GLY A 196 -30.58 11.59 3.72
N GLY A 197 -29.26 11.77 3.73
CA GLY A 197 -28.48 12.29 4.87
C GLY A 197 -27.61 11.24 5.58
N PRO A 198 -26.61 11.69 6.36
CA PRO A 198 -25.64 10.79 7.01
C PRO A 198 -26.28 9.86 8.06
N ALA A 199 -27.33 10.31 8.75
CA ALA A 199 -28.05 9.48 9.72
C ALA A 199 -28.73 8.28 9.05
N ARG A 200 -29.34 8.50 7.87
CA ARG A 200 -29.98 7.43 7.10
C ARG A 200 -28.96 6.44 6.55
N VAL A 201 -27.81 6.91 6.08
CA VAL A 201 -26.69 6.05 5.67
C VAL A 201 -26.26 5.13 6.81
N LEU A 202 -26.09 5.69 8.02
CA LEU A 202 -25.67 4.92 9.19
C LEU A 202 -26.73 3.89 9.59
N GLU A 203 -28.02 4.24 9.53
CA GLU A 203 -29.13 3.32 9.81
C GLU A 203 -29.14 2.14 8.82
N ILE A 204 -29.04 2.41 7.51
CA ILE A 204 -28.98 1.37 6.47
C ILE A 204 -27.74 0.48 6.67
N ALA A 205 -26.59 1.08 6.96
CA ALA A 205 -25.36 0.35 7.23
C ALA A 205 -25.47 -0.55 8.47
N ASN A 206 -26.10 -0.07 9.54
CA ASN A 206 -26.32 -0.84 10.75
C ASN A 206 -27.27 -2.02 10.50
N ASN A 207 -28.39 -1.80 9.80
CA ASN A 207 -29.32 -2.85 9.39
C ASN A 207 -28.66 -3.89 8.47
N GLY A 208 -27.73 -3.43 7.63
CA GLY A 208 -26.89 -4.30 6.81
C GLY A 208 -25.77 -5.01 7.57
N SER A 209 -25.60 -4.84 8.89
CA SER A 209 -24.46 -5.41 9.63
C SER A 209 -23.08 -4.94 9.12
N ARG A 210 -22.99 -3.74 8.56
CA ARG A 210 -21.73 -3.13 8.07
C ARG A 210 -21.00 -2.35 9.17
N ILE A 211 -21.68 -2.00 10.26
CA ILE A 211 -21.08 -1.47 11.49
C ILE A 211 -20.73 -2.65 12.40
N ASN A 212 -19.59 -3.31 12.12
CA ASN A 212 -19.32 -4.66 12.61
C ASN A 212 -17.97 -4.79 13.34
N PHE A 213 -17.70 -3.85 14.25
CA PHE A 213 -16.49 -3.84 15.07
C PHE A 213 -16.39 -5.02 16.04
N ASN A 214 -17.50 -5.65 16.43
CA ASN A 214 -17.52 -6.65 17.52
C ASN A 214 -17.02 -8.06 17.13
N ASP A 215 -16.30 -8.22 16.00
CA ASP A 215 -15.80 -9.53 15.54
C ASP A 215 -14.37 -9.83 16.01
N PHE A 216 -14.27 -10.43 17.20
CA PHE A 216 -13.02 -10.84 17.85
C PHE A 216 -12.72 -12.34 17.72
N VAL A 217 -13.38 -13.03 16.78
CA VAL A 217 -13.20 -14.48 16.58
C VAL A 217 -11.76 -14.78 16.17
N ILE A 218 -11.13 -15.72 16.88
CA ILE A 218 -9.78 -16.22 16.59
C ILE A 218 -9.91 -17.32 15.55
N ASP A 219 -9.95 -16.91 14.28
CA ASP A 219 -9.93 -17.81 13.14
C ASP A 219 -9.00 -17.24 12.05
N PRO A 220 -7.85 -17.87 11.78
CA PRO A 220 -6.90 -17.40 10.78
C PRO A 220 -7.39 -17.58 9.34
N GLN A 221 -8.45 -18.36 9.11
CA GLN A 221 -9.05 -18.56 7.78
C GLN A 221 -9.96 -17.40 7.38
N ARG A 222 -10.51 -16.67 8.36
CA ARG A 222 -11.30 -15.47 8.05
C ARG A 222 -10.40 -14.42 7.43
N ARG A 223 -10.81 -13.94 6.25
CA ARG A 223 -10.12 -12.86 5.53
C ARG A 223 -9.91 -11.66 6.46
N TYR A 224 -10.98 -11.20 7.10
CA TYR A 224 -10.99 -10.05 7.99
C TYR A 224 -11.55 -10.38 9.37
N SER A 225 -10.70 -10.21 10.38
CA SER A 225 -11.03 -10.24 11.79
C SER A 225 -10.19 -9.19 12.52
N PHE A 226 -10.51 -8.91 13.78
CA PHE A 226 -9.65 -8.09 14.62
C PHE A 226 -8.18 -8.60 14.58
N TRP A 227 -7.99 -9.91 14.67
CA TRP A 227 -6.66 -10.54 14.71
C TRP A 227 -5.92 -10.52 13.37
N SER A 228 -6.61 -10.68 12.25
CA SER A 228 -5.96 -10.66 10.93
C SER A 228 -5.43 -9.27 10.61
N PHE A 229 -6.18 -8.22 10.96
CA PHE A 229 -5.72 -6.84 10.77
C PHE A 229 -4.69 -6.38 11.80
N THR A 230 -4.86 -6.73 13.07
CA THR A 230 -3.90 -6.31 14.09
C THR A 230 -2.59 -7.08 13.98
N VAL A 231 -2.60 -8.42 13.97
CA VAL A 231 -1.36 -9.22 13.93
C VAL A 231 -0.81 -9.31 12.51
N GLY A 232 -1.64 -9.79 11.57
CA GLY A 232 -1.24 -9.92 10.16
C GLY A 232 -0.92 -8.56 9.54
N GLY A 233 -1.83 -7.60 9.68
CA GLY A 233 -1.61 -6.23 9.22
C GLY A 233 -0.37 -5.56 9.82
N THR A 234 -0.12 -5.68 11.14
CA THR A 234 1.13 -5.14 11.73
C THR A 234 2.37 -5.71 11.05
N MET A 235 2.44 -7.02 10.82
CA MET A 235 3.61 -7.66 10.18
C MET A 235 3.77 -7.25 8.72
N VAL A 236 2.67 -7.20 7.99
CA VAL A 236 2.61 -6.72 6.60
C VAL A 236 3.14 -5.29 6.51
N TRP A 237 2.67 -4.38 7.36
CA TRP A 237 3.15 -3.00 7.38
C TRP A 237 4.57 -2.87 7.93
N LEU A 238 4.97 -3.69 8.90
CA LEU A 238 6.33 -3.70 9.43
C LEU A 238 7.36 -4.07 8.38
N SER A 239 7.03 -5.00 7.48
CA SER A 239 7.88 -5.30 6.34
C SER A 239 8.05 -4.10 5.41
N MET A 240 6.99 -3.30 5.23
CA MET A 240 7.03 -2.11 4.37
C MET A 240 7.74 -0.93 4.99
N TYR A 241 7.58 -0.67 6.29
CA TYR A 241 8.20 0.49 6.92
C TYR A 241 9.59 0.20 7.46
N GLY A 242 9.81 -1.03 7.92
CA GLY A 242 11.06 -1.47 8.53
C GLY A 242 12.10 -2.01 7.55
N ALA A 243 11.69 -2.52 6.39
CA ALA A 243 12.63 -3.20 5.47
C ALA A 243 12.60 -2.68 4.03
N ASN A 244 11.57 -1.94 3.61
CA ASN A 244 11.49 -1.39 2.26
C ASN A 244 12.30 -0.09 2.12
N GLN A 245 13.26 -0.11 1.22
CA GLN A 245 14.17 0.98 0.92
C GLN A 245 13.46 2.27 0.54
N ALA A 246 12.33 2.20 -0.16
CA ALA A 246 11.61 3.39 -0.59
C ALA A 246 11.12 4.23 0.60
N GLN A 247 10.75 3.56 1.69
CA GLN A 247 10.42 4.21 2.95
C GLN A 247 11.66 4.59 3.73
N VAL A 248 12.67 3.70 3.76
CA VAL A 248 13.95 3.94 4.43
C VAL A 248 14.56 5.26 4.02
N GLN A 249 14.60 5.52 2.72
CA GLN A 249 15.16 6.73 2.15
C GLN A 249 14.45 8.01 2.60
N ARG A 250 13.15 7.94 2.88
CA ARG A 250 12.36 9.12 3.25
C ARG A 250 12.61 9.52 4.68
N TYR A 251 12.61 8.59 5.62
CA TYR A 251 12.91 8.96 7.00
C TYR A 251 14.38 9.32 7.21
N ILE A 252 15.36 8.75 6.48
CA ILE A 252 16.76 9.23 6.55
C ILE A 252 16.96 10.62 5.90
N SER A 253 15.99 11.10 5.12
CA SER A 253 15.97 12.47 4.57
C SER A 253 15.57 13.53 5.61
N CYS A 254 15.11 13.12 6.80
CA CYS A 254 14.86 14.02 7.92
C CYS A 254 16.16 14.49 8.57
N ARG A 255 16.16 15.73 9.07
CA ARG A 255 17.33 16.35 9.72
C ARG A 255 17.83 15.61 10.96
N THR A 256 16.93 14.98 11.71
CA THR A 256 17.26 14.30 12.97
C THR A 256 16.42 13.03 13.15
N GLU A 257 16.92 12.09 13.94
CA GLU A 257 16.20 10.86 14.33
C GLU A 257 14.81 11.17 14.91
N LYS A 258 14.71 12.17 15.80
CA LYS A 258 13.43 12.61 16.38
C LYS A 258 12.44 13.13 15.33
N GLN A 259 12.93 13.83 14.31
CA GLN A 259 12.09 14.30 13.20
C GLN A 259 11.62 13.13 12.32
N ALA A 260 12.46 12.10 12.12
CA ALA A 260 12.05 10.87 11.45
C ALA A 260 10.97 10.09 12.24
N GLN A 261 11.11 9.98 13.56
CA GLN A 261 10.08 9.38 14.42
C GLN A 261 8.77 10.16 14.38
N LEU A 262 8.84 11.50 14.43
CA LEU A 262 7.67 12.36 14.29
C LEU A 262 7.04 12.25 12.89
N ALA A 263 7.84 12.07 11.84
CA ALA A 263 7.34 11.86 10.49
C ALA A 263 6.50 10.57 10.39
N LEU A 264 6.92 9.49 11.06
CA LEU A 264 6.14 8.25 11.14
C LEU A 264 4.79 8.45 11.88
N LEU A 265 4.75 9.32 12.90
CA LEU A 265 3.51 9.68 13.57
C LEU A 265 2.58 10.50 12.67
N VAL A 266 3.11 11.51 11.96
CA VAL A 266 2.34 12.30 10.98
C VAL A 266 1.79 11.39 9.88
N ASN A 267 2.61 10.47 9.39
CA ASN A 267 2.19 9.44 8.43
C ASN A 267 1.02 8.62 8.97
N GLN A 268 1.10 8.15 10.22
CA GLN A 268 0.03 7.35 10.82
C GLN A 268 -1.30 8.12 10.89
N VAL A 269 -1.26 9.39 11.28
CA VAL A 269 -2.47 10.24 11.30
C VAL A 269 -3.03 10.40 9.88
N GLY A 270 -2.18 10.69 8.89
CA GLY A 270 -2.60 10.83 7.49
C GLY A 270 -3.24 9.55 6.94
N LEU A 271 -2.65 8.39 7.19
CA LEU A 271 -3.19 7.10 6.75
C LEU A 271 -4.53 6.80 7.39
N CYS A 272 -4.66 7.02 8.71
CA CYS A 272 -5.94 6.84 9.40
C CYS A 272 -7.03 7.72 8.78
N LEU A 273 -6.74 8.98 8.48
CA LEU A 273 -7.69 9.89 7.84
C LEU A 273 -8.10 9.40 6.46
N ILE A 274 -7.14 9.04 5.60
CA ILE A 274 -7.45 8.60 4.23
C ILE A 274 -8.21 7.27 4.23
N VAL A 275 -7.75 6.26 4.98
CA VAL A 275 -8.43 4.95 5.06
C VAL A 275 -9.83 5.10 5.62
N SER A 276 -10.03 5.94 6.64
CA SER A 276 -11.35 6.22 7.20
C SER A 276 -12.27 6.93 6.20
N SER A 277 -11.74 7.91 5.45
CA SER A 277 -12.49 8.59 4.38
C SER A 277 -12.88 7.65 3.23
N ALA A 278 -11.99 6.72 2.85
CA ALA A 278 -12.27 5.73 1.83
C ALA A 278 -13.30 4.69 2.30
N ALA A 279 -13.16 4.19 3.53
CA ALA A 279 -14.09 3.23 4.11
C ALA A 279 -15.50 3.83 4.28
N THR A 280 -15.60 5.09 4.72
CA THR A 280 -16.88 5.81 4.81
C THR A 280 -17.54 6.00 3.46
N CYS A 281 -16.77 6.30 2.39
CA CYS A 281 -17.30 6.28 1.02
C CYS A 281 -17.87 4.90 0.64
N GLY A 282 -17.20 3.81 1.04
CA GLY A 282 -17.71 2.45 0.83
C GLY A 282 -19.02 2.14 1.57
N ILE A 283 -19.24 2.72 2.75
CA ILE A 283 -20.51 2.61 3.47
C ILE A 283 -21.61 3.44 2.82
N VAL A 284 -21.31 4.64 2.35
CA VAL A 284 -22.25 5.45 1.56
C VAL A 284 -22.66 4.71 0.30
N MET A 285 -21.71 4.09 -0.39
CA MET A 285 -21.94 3.24 -1.54
C MET A 285 -22.86 2.06 -1.21
N PHE A 286 -22.67 1.42 -0.05
CA PHE A 286 -23.57 0.37 0.42
C PHE A 286 -24.98 0.90 0.66
N ALA A 287 -25.14 2.06 1.29
CA ALA A 287 -26.45 2.64 1.52
C ALA A 287 -27.22 2.96 0.23
N LEU A 288 -26.51 3.35 -0.84
CA LEU A 288 -27.11 3.64 -2.15
C LEU A 288 -27.47 2.36 -2.94
N TYR A 289 -26.65 1.31 -2.84
CA TYR A 289 -26.77 0.11 -3.67
C TYR A 289 -27.17 -1.17 -2.92
N SER A 290 -27.50 -1.12 -1.62
CA SER A 290 -27.83 -2.30 -0.81
C SER A 290 -28.94 -3.17 -1.40
N SER A 291 -29.91 -2.52 -2.06
CA SER A 291 -31.09 -3.15 -2.66
C SER A 291 -30.91 -3.52 -4.13
N CYS A 292 -29.90 -2.95 -4.79
CA CYS A 292 -29.60 -3.14 -6.19
C CYS A 292 -28.09 -3.14 -6.43
N ASP A 293 -27.47 -4.29 -6.12
CA ASP A 293 -26.03 -4.46 -6.23
C ASP A 293 -25.57 -4.40 -7.72
N PRO A 294 -24.71 -3.44 -8.11
CA PRO A 294 -24.27 -3.28 -9.49
C PRO A 294 -23.44 -4.48 -10.01
N LEU A 295 -22.76 -5.22 -9.13
CA LEU A 295 -21.99 -6.41 -9.53
C LEU A 295 -22.93 -7.58 -9.84
N LYS A 296 -23.93 -7.82 -8.98
CA LYS A 296 -24.90 -8.91 -9.18
C LYS A 296 -25.83 -8.67 -10.37
N THR A 297 -26.05 -7.42 -10.73
CA THR A 297 -26.88 -7.03 -11.89
C THR A 297 -26.09 -6.98 -13.20
N GLY A 298 -24.77 -7.20 -13.16
CA GLY A 298 -23.91 -7.15 -14.34
C GLY A 298 -23.64 -5.74 -14.88
N ARG A 299 -23.91 -4.69 -14.10
CA ARG A 299 -23.55 -3.30 -14.47
C ARG A 299 -22.05 -3.04 -14.33
N ILE A 300 -21.39 -3.77 -13.45
CA ILE A 300 -19.93 -3.83 -13.32
C ILE A 300 -19.48 -5.29 -13.37
N SER A 301 -18.25 -5.53 -13.81
CA SER A 301 -17.68 -6.88 -13.97
C SER A 301 -16.81 -7.30 -12.79
N ALA A 302 -16.23 -6.35 -12.06
CA ALA A 302 -15.29 -6.61 -10.98
C ALA A 302 -15.57 -5.72 -9.75
N PRO A 303 -15.23 -6.18 -8.52
CA PRO A 303 -15.41 -5.37 -7.31
C PRO A 303 -14.69 -4.02 -7.34
N ASP A 304 -13.50 -3.92 -7.94
CA ASP A 304 -12.72 -2.67 -7.97
C ASP A 304 -13.40 -1.55 -8.80
N GLN A 305 -14.49 -1.87 -9.51
CA GLN A 305 -15.28 -0.94 -10.32
C GLN A 305 -16.46 -0.31 -9.58
N TYR A 306 -16.73 -0.72 -8.34
CA TYR A 306 -17.79 -0.13 -7.53
C TYR A 306 -17.60 1.38 -7.37
N MET A 307 -16.41 1.82 -7.00
CA MET A 307 -16.13 3.24 -6.73
C MET A 307 -16.17 4.12 -8.00
N PRO A 308 -15.54 3.74 -9.13
CA PRO A 308 -15.69 4.47 -10.39
C PRO A 308 -17.15 4.55 -10.86
N TYR A 309 -17.91 3.45 -10.74
CA TYR A 309 -19.32 3.42 -11.09
C TYR A 309 -20.12 4.39 -10.23
N LEU A 310 -19.93 4.35 -8.90
CA LEU A 310 -20.57 5.27 -7.96
C LEU A 310 -20.31 6.72 -8.33
N VAL A 311 -19.05 7.09 -8.58
CA VAL A 311 -18.66 8.48 -8.91
C VAL A 311 -19.37 8.97 -10.16
N LEU A 312 -19.37 8.17 -11.22
CA LEU A 312 -20.05 8.50 -12.47
C LEU A 312 -21.56 8.58 -12.30
N ASP A 313 -22.14 7.82 -11.37
CA ASP A 313 -23.57 7.79 -11.08
C ASP A 313 -24.03 9.00 -10.25
N ILE A 314 -23.33 9.31 -9.15
CA ILE A 314 -23.76 10.38 -8.22
C ILE A 314 -23.46 11.80 -8.73
N PHE A 315 -22.50 11.93 -9.65
CA PHE A 315 -22.07 13.22 -10.21
C PHE A 315 -22.51 13.45 -11.67
N ARG A 316 -23.49 12.69 -12.19
CA ARG A 316 -24.01 12.87 -13.57
C ARG A 316 -24.33 14.33 -13.94
N ASN A 317 -24.84 15.09 -12.98
CA ASN A 317 -25.24 16.49 -13.16
C ASN A 317 -24.21 17.51 -12.65
N HIS A 318 -23.03 17.06 -12.23
CA HIS A 318 -22.00 17.88 -11.57
C HIS A 318 -20.64 17.70 -12.25
N PRO A 319 -20.44 18.32 -13.43
CA PRO A 319 -19.19 18.18 -14.18
C PRO A 319 -17.99 18.70 -13.39
N GLY A 320 -16.83 18.05 -13.53
CA GLY A 320 -15.59 18.37 -12.84
C GLY A 320 -15.31 17.49 -11.61
N PHE A 321 -16.35 17.03 -10.90
CA PHE A 321 -16.18 16.13 -9.75
C PHE A 321 -15.74 14.71 -10.14
N PRO A 322 -16.25 14.08 -11.23
CA PRO A 322 -15.66 12.86 -11.76
C PRO A 322 -14.18 13.04 -12.10
N GLY A 323 -13.80 14.18 -12.69
CA GLY A 323 -12.41 14.56 -12.93
C GLY A 323 -11.56 14.72 -11.66
N LEU A 324 -12.15 15.25 -10.58
CA LEU A 324 -11.49 15.33 -9.28
C LEU A 324 -11.24 13.95 -8.68
N PHE A 325 -12.20 13.03 -8.80
CA PHE A 325 -12.00 11.65 -8.36
C PHE A 325 -10.94 10.92 -9.21
N LEU A 326 -10.93 11.16 -10.52
CA LEU A 326 -9.88 10.69 -11.41
C LEU A 326 -8.51 11.21 -10.94
N ALA A 327 -8.42 12.51 -10.62
CA ALA A 327 -7.22 13.11 -10.06
C ALA A 327 -6.82 12.50 -8.70
N CYS A 328 -7.78 12.17 -7.83
CA CYS A 328 -7.55 11.46 -6.57
C CYS A 328 -6.92 10.07 -6.80
N ALA A 329 -7.51 9.25 -7.67
CA ALA A 329 -6.99 7.91 -7.97
C ALA A 329 -5.57 7.95 -8.56
N TYR A 330 -5.31 8.86 -9.51
CA TYR A 330 -3.99 9.00 -10.11
C TYR A 330 -2.96 9.64 -9.19
N SER A 331 -3.36 10.56 -8.30
CA SER A 331 -2.46 11.16 -7.31
C SER A 331 -1.79 10.09 -6.44
N GLY A 332 -2.58 9.12 -5.97
CA GLY A 332 -2.07 8.00 -5.21
C GLY A 332 -1.06 7.15 -6.00
N THR A 333 -1.42 6.80 -7.23
CA THR A 333 -0.55 6.04 -8.14
C THR A 333 0.76 6.77 -8.45
N LEU A 334 0.71 8.06 -8.77
CA LEU A 334 1.89 8.87 -9.09
C LEU A 334 2.87 8.94 -7.91
N SER A 335 2.35 9.04 -6.68
CA SER A 335 3.18 9.01 -5.47
C SER A 335 3.89 7.66 -5.30
N THR A 336 3.19 6.55 -5.46
CA THR A 336 3.78 5.21 -5.36
C THR A 336 4.84 4.97 -6.45
N VAL A 337 4.57 5.39 -7.69
CA VAL A 337 5.50 5.21 -8.83
C VAL A 337 6.76 6.02 -8.65
N SER A 338 6.64 7.31 -8.37
CA SER A 338 7.80 8.19 -8.20
C SER A 338 8.72 7.72 -7.07
N THR A 339 8.12 7.24 -5.97
CA THR A 339 8.81 6.65 -4.82
C THR A 339 9.58 5.40 -5.20
N SER A 340 8.92 4.50 -5.94
CA SER A 340 9.49 3.26 -6.45
C SER A 340 10.66 3.51 -7.40
N ILE A 341 10.49 4.42 -8.37
CA ILE A 341 11.53 4.81 -9.32
C ILE A 341 12.74 5.38 -8.58
N ASN A 342 12.53 6.31 -7.64
CA ASN A 342 13.61 6.92 -6.88
C ASN A 342 14.35 5.87 -6.03
N ALA A 343 13.62 4.99 -5.35
CA ALA A 343 14.19 3.94 -4.52
C ALA A 343 15.03 2.96 -5.34
N MET A 344 14.49 2.43 -6.43
CA MET A 344 15.21 1.47 -7.29
C MET A 344 16.45 2.12 -7.90
N ALA A 345 16.34 3.35 -8.42
CA ALA A 345 17.49 4.07 -8.96
C ALA A 345 18.58 4.29 -7.90
N ALA A 346 18.20 4.56 -6.65
CA ALA A 346 19.14 4.72 -5.54
C ALA A 346 19.82 3.41 -5.15
N VAL A 347 19.07 2.30 -5.01
CA VAL A 347 19.64 0.97 -4.72
C VAL A 347 20.60 0.56 -5.81
N THR A 348 20.24 0.76 -7.08
CA THR A 348 21.11 0.34 -8.19
C THR A 348 22.37 1.17 -8.19
N MET A 349 22.23 2.48 -7.98
CA MET A 349 23.37 3.37 -7.96
C MET A 349 24.32 3.06 -6.81
N GLU A 350 23.83 2.93 -5.58
CA GLU A 350 24.64 2.78 -4.37
C GLU A 350 25.14 1.35 -4.16
N ASP A 351 24.31 0.34 -4.40
CA ASP A 351 24.65 -1.06 -4.07
C ASP A 351 25.28 -1.81 -5.24
N ILE A 352 24.83 -1.53 -6.46
CA ILE A 352 25.31 -2.24 -7.65
C ILE A 352 26.40 -1.43 -8.31
N MET A 353 26.15 -0.19 -8.72
CA MET A 353 27.03 0.53 -9.64
C MET A 353 28.24 1.18 -8.96
N LYS A 354 28.06 1.81 -7.80
CA LYS A 354 29.11 2.54 -7.09
C LYS A 354 30.31 1.67 -6.67
N PRO A 355 30.15 0.40 -6.25
CA PRO A 355 31.29 -0.51 -6.03
C PRO A 355 32.18 -0.71 -7.25
N TRP A 356 31.63 -0.64 -8.48
CA TRP A 356 32.40 -0.82 -9.72
C TRP A 356 32.80 0.50 -10.40
N LEU A 357 32.24 1.64 -9.98
CA LEU A 357 32.42 2.96 -10.62
C LEU A 357 33.18 3.96 -9.74
N ILE A 358 34.09 3.48 -8.89
CA ILE A 358 34.81 4.27 -7.87
C ILE A 358 35.50 5.53 -8.45
N THR A 359 35.91 5.51 -9.72
CA THR A 359 36.70 6.57 -10.37
C THR A 359 35.89 7.58 -11.20
N VAL A 360 34.55 7.55 -11.14
CA VAL A 360 33.69 8.34 -12.03
C VAL A 360 33.37 9.73 -11.44
N SER A 361 33.29 10.76 -12.29
CA SER A 361 32.94 12.13 -11.88
C SER A 361 31.50 12.22 -11.32
N GLN A 362 31.28 13.07 -10.31
CA GLN A 362 29.96 13.36 -9.73
C GLN A 362 28.89 13.70 -10.78
N ARG A 363 29.25 14.40 -11.86
CA ARG A 363 28.32 14.71 -12.97
C ARG A 363 27.85 13.45 -13.71
N LYS A 364 28.77 12.51 -13.93
CA LYS A 364 28.45 11.23 -14.59
C LYS A 364 27.61 10.34 -13.68
N HIS A 365 27.88 10.31 -12.37
CA HIS A 365 27.02 9.60 -11.42
C HIS A 365 25.59 10.16 -11.41
N LEU A 366 25.42 11.50 -11.42
CA LEU A 366 24.09 12.11 -11.49
C LEU A 366 23.36 11.81 -12.81
N LEU A 367 24.06 11.84 -13.95
CA LEU A 367 23.50 11.45 -15.24
C LEU A 367 23.06 9.98 -15.24
N LEU A 368 23.86 9.11 -14.62
CA LEU A 368 23.55 7.68 -14.52
C LEU A 368 22.34 7.41 -13.62
N SER A 369 22.23 8.10 -12.47
CA SER A 369 21.04 8.03 -11.62
C SER A 369 19.77 8.50 -12.33
N LYS A 370 19.88 9.53 -13.18
CA LYS A 370 18.76 9.99 -14.02
C LYS A 370 18.39 8.98 -15.11
N LEU A 371 19.38 8.36 -15.76
CA LEU A 371 19.15 7.31 -16.74
C LEU A 371 18.47 6.08 -16.09
N LEU A 372 18.93 5.66 -14.92
CA LEU A 372 18.30 4.60 -14.15
C LEU A 372 16.84 4.94 -13.82
N SER A 373 16.57 6.17 -13.36
CA SER A 373 15.21 6.62 -13.07
C SER A 373 14.30 6.55 -14.30
N LEU A 374 14.82 6.92 -15.48
CA LEU A 374 14.10 6.81 -16.74
C LEU A 374 13.82 5.35 -17.12
N LEU A 375 14.82 4.47 -17.01
CA LEU A 375 14.68 3.04 -17.32
C LEU A 375 13.68 2.35 -16.39
N TYR A 376 13.74 2.61 -15.09
CA TYR A 376 12.76 2.09 -14.13
C TYR A 376 11.37 2.64 -14.39
N GLY A 377 11.23 3.91 -14.76
CA GLY A 377 9.93 4.48 -15.15
C GLY A 377 9.32 3.80 -16.37
N LEU A 378 10.12 3.53 -17.41
CA LEU A 378 9.68 2.74 -18.58
C LEU A 378 9.32 1.31 -18.19
N GLY A 379 10.09 0.67 -17.30
CA GLY A 379 9.79 -0.65 -16.77
C GLY A 379 8.45 -0.71 -16.03
N CYS A 380 8.16 0.30 -15.21
CA CYS A 380 6.87 0.44 -14.53
C CYS A 380 5.72 0.49 -15.55
N ILE A 381 5.83 1.31 -16.60
CA ILE A 381 4.81 1.43 -17.65
C ILE A 381 4.55 0.07 -18.34
N THR A 382 5.61 -0.67 -18.67
CA THR A 382 5.49 -2.00 -19.30
C THR A 382 4.76 -2.99 -18.39
N MET A 383 5.04 -2.99 -17.09
CA MET A 383 4.38 -3.90 -16.14
C MET A 383 2.92 -3.53 -15.88
N ALA A 384 2.62 -2.25 -15.82
CA ALA A 384 1.24 -1.76 -15.77
C ALA A 384 0.42 -2.29 -16.96
N ALA A 385 1.01 -2.32 -18.16
CA ALA A 385 0.40 -2.92 -19.35
C ALA A 385 0.29 -4.44 -19.26
N LEU A 386 1.29 -5.14 -18.74
CA LEU A 386 1.22 -6.60 -18.59
C LEU A 386 0.12 -7.02 -17.61
N SER A 387 -0.08 -6.24 -16.55
CA SER A 387 -1.10 -6.54 -15.55
C SER A 387 -2.52 -6.30 -16.00
N SER A 388 -2.75 -5.59 -17.12
CA SER A 388 -4.10 -5.48 -17.70
C SER A 388 -4.59 -6.79 -18.30
N LEU A 389 -3.75 -7.83 -18.27
CA LEU A 389 -4.07 -9.18 -18.67
C LEU A 389 -4.40 -10.11 -17.48
N LEU A 390 -4.36 -9.62 -16.23
CA LEU A 390 -4.57 -10.42 -15.02
C LEU A 390 -5.92 -10.08 -14.34
N ASP A 391 -6.80 -11.08 -14.17
CA ASP A 391 -8.15 -10.94 -13.58
C ASP A 391 -8.18 -11.05 -12.04
N TRP A 392 -7.20 -10.48 -11.33
CA TRP A 392 -7.12 -10.60 -9.86
C TRP A 392 -7.74 -9.38 -9.18
N GLY A 393 -8.45 -9.60 -8.07
CA GLY A 393 -8.91 -8.51 -7.21
C GLY A 393 -7.72 -7.69 -6.71
N VAL A 394 -7.70 -6.40 -7.02
CA VAL A 394 -6.49 -5.58 -7.03
C VAL A 394 -5.86 -5.45 -5.65
N LEU A 395 -6.71 -5.22 -4.64
CA LEU A 395 -6.26 -5.01 -3.26
C LEU A 395 -5.70 -6.28 -2.64
N GLN A 396 -6.40 -7.41 -2.80
CA GLN A 396 -5.91 -8.70 -2.32
C GLN A 396 -4.61 -9.09 -3.02
N GLY A 397 -4.56 -8.96 -4.34
CA GLY A 397 -3.37 -9.27 -5.13
C GLY A 397 -2.17 -8.44 -4.66
N SER A 398 -2.36 -7.14 -4.46
CA SER A 398 -1.31 -6.24 -3.95
C SER A 398 -0.80 -6.67 -2.57
N PHE A 399 -1.68 -6.88 -1.58
CA PHE A 399 -1.24 -7.31 -0.24
C PHE A 399 -0.60 -8.70 -0.23
N THR A 400 -1.03 -9.60 -1.10
CA THR A 400 -0.47 -10.95 -1.24
C THR A 400 0.96 -10.87 -1.74
N VAL A 401 1.20 -10.17 -2.86
CA VAL A 401 2.56 -9.94 -3.39
C VAL A 401 3.43 -9.24 -2.34
N MET A 402 2.87 -8.28 -1.62
CA MET A 402 3.58 -7.53 -0.58
C MET A 402 4.03 -8.45 0.54
N GLY A 403 3.16 -9.34 1.01
CA GLY A 403 3.49 -10.32 2.04
C GLY A 403 4.52 -11.36 1.55
N VAL A 404 4.40 -11.81 0.30
CA VAL A 404 5.27 -12.85 -0.27
C VAL A 404 6.72 -12.41 -0.36
N VAL A 405 6.97 -11.14 -0.64
CA VAL A 405 8.36 -10.70 -0.88
C VAL A 405 8.91 -9.83 0.24
N ASN A 406 8.10 -8.99 0.88
CA ASN A 406 8.59 -8.22 2.01
C ASN A 406 8.65 -9.04 3.29
N GLY A 407 7.86 -10.12 3.43
CA GLY A 407 7.94 -11.05 4.56
C GLY A 407 9.34 -11.65 4.75
N PRO A 408 9.92 -12.32 3.74
CA PRO A 408 11.28 -12.85 3.84
C PRO A 408 12.33 -11.76 4.13
N LEU A 409 12.18 -10.59 3.51
CA LEU A 409 13.07 -9.45 3.70
C LEU A 409 13.04 -8.95 5.15
N LEU A 410 11.84 -8.78 5.72
CA LEU A 410 11.67 -8.42 7.13
C LEU A 410 12.37 -9.45 8.04
N GLY A 411 12.23 -10.73 7.73
CA GLY A 411 12.91 -11.80 8.46
C GLY A 411 14.43 -11.66 8.46
N ALA A 412 15.03 -11.31 7.32
CA ALA A 412 16.46 -11.06 7.21
C ALA A 412 16.91 -9.85 8.05
N PHE A 413 16.13 -8.77 8.03
CA PHE A 413 16.38 -7.58 8.85
C PHE A 413 16.26 -7.90 10.35
N VAL A 414 15.23 -8.65 10.75
CA VAL A 414 15.04 -9.07 12.14
C VAL A 414 16.22 -9.93 12.61
N LEU A 415 16.66 -10.89 11.80
CA LEU A 415 17.85 -11.68 12.09
C LEU A 415 19.09 -10.79 12.27
N GLY A 416 19.37 -9.91 11.29
CA GLY A 416 20.58 -9.08 11.31
C GLY A 416 20.63 -8.06 12.45
N MET A 417 19.50 -7.49 12.86
CA MET A 417 19.45 -6.45 13.89
C MET A 417 19.34 -6.99 15.32
N PHE A 418 18.66 -8.13 15.50
CA PHE A 418 18.26 -8.60 16.83
C PHE A 418 18.93 -9.93 17.24
N VAL A 419 19.48 -10.70 16.29
CA VAL A 419 20.08 -12.01 16.57
C VAL A 419 21.60 -11.95 16.34
N PRO A 420 22.41 -11.79 17.41
CA PRO A 420 23.87 -11.64 17.28
C PRO A 420 24.59 -12.90 16.77
N ALA A 421 23.99 -14.08 16.97
CA ALA A 421 24.55 -15.36 16.54
C ALA A 421 24.42 -15.59 15.02
N THR A 422 23.64 -14.77 14.31
CA THR A 422 23.31 -15.02 12.91
C THR A 422 24.52 -14.80 11.99
N ASN A 423 24.70 -15.70 11.03
CA ASN A 423 25.75 -15.62 10.01
C ASN A 423 25.16 -15.56 8.59
N LYS A 424 26.01 -15.31 7.58
CA LYS A 424 25.61 -15.20 6.17
C LYS A 424 24.83 -16.43 5.67
N PRO A 425 25.32 -17.68 5.79
CA PRO A 425 24.57 -18.85 5.31
C PRO A 425 23.22 -19.02 6.01
N GLY A 426 23.14 -18.72 7.30
CA GLY A 426 21.87 -18.71 8.03
C GLY A 426 20.85 -17.74 7.44
N VAL A 427 21.24 -16.49 7.17
CA VAL A 427 20.32 -15.51 6.55
C VAL A 427 19.85 -15.99 5.18
N PHE A 428 20.76 -16.44 4.31
CA PHE A 428 20.40 -16.88 2.96
C PHE A 428 19.47 -18.10 2.98
N SER A 429 19.77 -19.12 3.80
CA SER A 429 18.90 -20.29 3.94
C SER A 429 17.53 -19.93 4.51
N GLY A 430 17.49 -19.04 5.51
CA GLY A 430 16.24 -18.53 6.07
C GLY A 430 15.38 -17.86 5.01
N VAL A 431 15.94 -16.87 4.29
CA VAL A 431 15.24 -16.13 3.22
C VAL A 431 14.72 -17.07 2.14
N ALA A 432 15.53 -18.05 1.70
CA ALA A 432 15.11 -19.01 0.69
C ALA A 432 13.89 -19.83 1.14
N VAL A 433 13.91 -20.36 2.37
CA VAL A 433 12.78 -21.13 2.91
C VAL A 433 11.55 -20.25 3.11
N GLY A 434 11.72 -19.06 3.67
CA GLY A 434 10.62 -18.12 3.88
C GLY A 434 9.96 -17.70 2.57
N PHE A 435 10.75 -17.43 1.52
CA PHE A 435 10.24 -17.08 0.19
C PHE A 435 9.49 -18.25 -0.46
N CYS A 436 10.05 -19.46 -0.42
CA CYS A 436 9.39 -20.67 -0.94
C CYS A 436 8.06 -20.95 -0.21
N LEU A 437 8.02 -20.79 1.11
CA LEU A 437 6.81 -20.97 1.90
C LEU A 437 5.73 -19.96 1.51
N SER A 438 6.06 -18.67 1.41
CA SER A 438 5.08 -17.67 1.03
C SER A 438 4.60 -17.84 -0.42
N LEU A 439 5.49 -18.22 -1.33
CA LEU A 439 5.14 -18.49 -2.73
C LEU A 439 4.19 -19.68 -2.82
N TRP A 440 4.46 -20.76 -2.08
CA TRP A 440 3.58 -21.92 -1.96
C TRP A 440 2.18 -21.53 -1.47
N LEU A 441 2.11 -20.73 -0.39
CA LEU A 441 0.84 -20.27 0.16
C LEU A 441 0.07 -19.37 -0.81
N ALA A 442 0.76 -18.45 -1.47
CA ALA A 442 0.14 -17.55 -2.45
C ALA A 442 -0.44 -18.32 -3.63
N ILE A 443 0.36 -19.19 -4.27
CA ILE A 443 -0.09 -20.02 -5.39
C ILE A 443 -1.24 -20.94 -4.94
N GLY A 444 -1.11 -21.62 -3.80
CA GLY A 444 -2.15 -22.50 -3.27
C GLY A 444 -3.47 -21.78 -3.01
N SER A 445 -3.43 -20.58 -2.42
CA SER A 445 -4.62 -19.76 -2.17
C SER A 445 -5.30 -19.24 -3.45
N THR A 446 -4.55 -19.13 -4.55
CA THR A 446 -5.09 -18.70 -5.86
C THR A 446 -5.71 -19.85 -6.64
N ILE A 447 -5.13 -21.05 -6.54
CA ILE A 447 -5.66 -22.26 -7.19
C ILE A 447 -6.89 -22.79 -6.42
N TYR A 448 -6.87 -22.68 -5.09
CA TYR A 448 -7.94 -23.15 -4.21
C TYR A 448 -8.48 -21.99 -3.35
N PRO A 449 -9.24 -21.05 -3.94
CA PRO A 449 -9.74 -19.89 -3.23
C PRO A 449 -10.73 -20.30 -2.11
N PRO A 450 -10.70 -19.62 -0.95
CA PRO A 450 -11.67 -19.85 0.11
C PRO A 450 -13.09 -19.47 -0.34
N THR A 451 -14.10 -20.14 0.20
CA THR A 451 -15.50 -19.84 -0.13
C THR A 451 -15.91 -18.45 0.39
N PRO A 452 -16.89 -17.76 -0.23
CA PRO A 452 -17.37 -16.45 0.23
C PRO A 452 -17.80 -16.42 1.70
N GLN A 453 -18.31 -17.55 2.21
CA GLN A 453 -18.69 -17.72 3.61
C GLN A 453 -17.47 -17.74 4.54
N ILE A 454 -16.40 -18.45 4.18
CA ILE A 454 -15.13 -18.47 4.93
C ILE A 454 -14.48 -17.09 4.88
N MET A 455 -14.53 -16.40 3.74
CA MET A 455 -14.05 -15.03 3.61
C MET A 455 -14.85 -14.03 4.44
N GLY A 456 -16.10 -14.35 4.81
CA GLY A 456 -16.97 -13.48 5.58
C GLY A 456 -17.63 -12.36 4.77
N VAL A 457 -17.91 -12.60 3.48
CA VAL A 457 -18.61 -11.64 2.61
C VAL A 457 -20.03 -11.44 3.12
N LEU A 458 -20.43 -10.19 3.35
CA LEU A 458 -21.76 -9.89 3.86
C LEU A 458 -22.80 -9.86 2.73
N PRO A 459 -24.07 -10.24 3.00
CA PRO A 459 -25.08 -10.37 1.96
C PRO A 459 -25.48 -9.02 1.35
N THR A 460 -25.75 -9.02 0.05
CA THR A 460 -26.29 -7.88 -0.75
C THR A 460 -27.46 -8.38 -1.61
N SER A 461 -28.39 -7.49 -2.00
CA SER A 461 -29.56 -7.87 -2.80
C SER A 461 -29.48 -7.36 -4.24
N ALA A 462 -30.10 -8.10 -5.17
CA ALA A 462 -30.34 -7.68 -6.55
C ALA A 462 -31.85 -7.57 -6.88
N GLY A 463 -32.73 -7.80 -5.89
CA GLY A 463 -34.16 -8.03 -6.13
C GLY A 463 -35.00 -6.77 -6.40
N ASN A 464 -34.57 -5.60 -5.91
CA ASN A 464 -35.32 -4.34 -6.04
C ASN A 464 -34.74 -3.40 -7.09
N CYS A 465 -33.99 -3.95 -8.05
CA CYS A 465 -33.58 -3.17 -9.20
C CYS A 465 -34.79 -2.86 -10.07
N LEU A 466 -34.99 -1.60 -10.45
CA LEU A 466 -35.86 -1.25 -11.58
C LEU A 466 -35.28 -1.95 -12.82
N ALA A 467 -35.80 -3.12 -13.13
CA ALA A 467 -35.39 -3.87 -14.30
C ALA A 467 -35.99 -3.19 -15.53
N SER A 468 -35.13 -2.80 -16.47
CA SER A 468 -35.49 -2.92 -17.87
C SER A 468 -35.73 -4.42 -18.13
N ASN A 469 -36.99 -4.83 -18.13
CA ASN A 469 -37.56 -6.09 -18.64
C ASN A 469 -36.55 -7.21 -18.98
N ALA A 470 -35.92 -7.79 -17.97
CA ALA A 470 -35.26 -9.08 -18.08
C ALA A 470 -35.78 -9.96 -16.95
N MET A 471 -36.91 -10.64 -17.22
CA MET A 471 -37.32 -11.78 -16.40
C MET A 471 -36.29 -12.89 -16.59
N LEU A 472 -35.29 -12.95 -15.73
CA LEU A 472 -34.48 -14.14 -15.52
C LEU A 472 -34.97 -14.80 -14.23
N ASN A 473 -36.03 -15.62 -14.37
CA ASN A 473 -36.32 -16.69 -13.42
C ASN A 473 -35.20 -17.72 -13.53
N SER A 474 -34.08 -17.48 -12.88
CA SER A 474 -33.08 -18.50 -12.61
C SER A 474 -33.03 -18.72 -11.10
N THR A 475 -33.88 -19.64 -10.62
CA THR A 475 -33.57 -20.40 -9.42
C THR A 475 -32.26 -21.14 -9.68
N ILE A 476 -31.14 -20.56 -9.22
CA ILE A 476 -29.89 -21.29 -9.11
C ILE A 476 -30.09 -22.27 -7.95
N THR A 477 -30.58 -23.46 -8.26
CA THR A 477 -30.35 -24.63 -7.43
C THR A 477 -28.84 -24.80 -7.35
N VAL A 478 -28.26 -24.43 -6.22
CA VAL A 478 -26.91 -24.83 -5.86
C VAL A 478 -26.97 -26.35 -5.72
N THR A 479 -26.63 -27.06 -6.79
CA THR A 479 -26.25 -28.46 -6.68
C THR A 479 -24.99 -28.48 -5.84
N GLU A 480 -25.14 -28.83 -4.56
CA GLU A 480 -24.05 -29.34 -3.76
C GLU A 480 -23.53 -30.60 -4.47
N SER A 481 -22.54 -30.42 -5.34
CA SER A 481 -21.69 -31.51 -5.78
C SER A 481 -20.89 -31.93 -4.56
N SER A 482 -21.46 -32.87 -3.80
CA SER A 482 -20.76 -33.66 -2.80
C SER A 482 -19.70 -34.51 -3.50
N ILE A 483 -18.61 -33.87 -3.93
CA ILE A 483 -17.38 -34.56 -4.27
C ILE A 483 -16.93 -35.19 -2.97
N LEU A 484 -16.84 -36.51 -2.98
CA LEU A 484 -16.26 -37.35 -1.92
C LEU A 484 -14.83 -36.87 -1.65
N SER A 485 -14.69 -35.84 -0.82
CA SER A 485 -13.43 -35.18 -0.53
C SER A 485 -12.62 -36.08 0.39
N SER A 486 -11.56 -36.68 -0.14
CA SER A 486 -10.55 -37.37 0.64
C SER A 486 -10.06 -36.43 1.76
N SER A 487 -9.86 -36.96 2.97
CA SER A 487 -9.44 -36.19 4.15
C SER A 487 -8.21 -35.31 3.91
N THR A 488 -7.29 -35.74 3.04
CA THR A 488 -6.10 -34.99 2.61
C THR A 488 -6.43 -33.72 1.84
N CYS A 489 -7.50 -33.71 1.04
CA CYS A 489 -7.94 -32.54 0.26
C CYS A 489 -8.49 -31.43 1.16
N ARG A 490 -9.20 -31.78 2.25
CA ARG A 490 -9.68 -30.83 3.25
C ARG A 490 -8.56 -30.15 4.05
N ILE A 491 -7.51 -30.87 4.42
CA ILE A 491 -6.37 -30.28 5.15
C ILE A 491 -5.67 -29.23 4.28
N LEU A 492 -5.43 -29.56 3.01
CA LEU A 492 -4.76 -28.65 2.09
C LEU A 492 -5.62 -27.42 1.80
N GLN A 493 -6.93 -27.61 1.62
CA GLN A 493 -7.89 -26.52 1.47
C GLN A 493 -7.95 -25.61 2.71
N ASN A 494 -7.82 -26.18 3.91
CA ASN A 494 -7.79 -25.40 5.15
C ASN A 494 -6.54 -24.53 5.27
N ILE A 495 -5.38 -25.01 4.80
CA ILE A 495 -4.13 -24.24 4.78
C ILE A 495 -4.21 -23.10 3.77
N TYR A 496 -4.77 -23.35 2.57
CA TYR A 496 -4.91 -22.32 1.54
C TYR A 496 -6.02 -21.30 1.83
N SER A 497 -6.90 -21.61 2.79
CA SER A 497 -7.93 -20.68 3.27
C SER A 497 -7.39 -19.65 4.27
N ILE A 498 -6.13 -19.75 4.71
CA ILE A 498 -5.52 -18.77 5.61
C ILE A 498 -5.53 -17.38 4.97
N SER A 499 -5.90 -16.36 5.75
CA SER A 499 -5.90 -14.97 5.27
C SER A 499 -4.52 -14.55 4.76
N TYR A 500 -4.51 -13.93 3.58
CA TYR A 500 -3.30 -13.42 2.92
C TYR A 500 -2.50 -12.44 3.80
N LEU A 501 -3.14 -11.78 4.77
CA LEU A 501 -2.48 -10.89 5.73
C LEU A 501 -1.48 -11.62 6.63
N TYR A 502 -1.61 -12.94 6.79
CA TYR A 502 -0.66 -13.75 7.57
C TYR A 502 0.53 -14.26 6.77
N PHE A 503 0.52 -14.19 5.44
CA PHE A 503 1.60 -14.76 4.62
C PHE A 503 2.96 -14.13 4.94
N GLY A 504 3.00 -12.81 5.11
CA GLY A 504 4.22 -12.10 5.53
C GLY A 504 4.71 -12.53 6.91
N ALA A 505 3.79 -12.72 7.87
CA ALA A 505 4.13 -13.14 9.23
C ALA A 505 4.68 -14.58 9.27
N LEU A 506 4.04 -15.50 8.55
CA LEU A 506 4.48 -16.89 8.43
C LEU A 506 5.85 -16.98 7.76
N SER A 507 6.05 -16.23 6.68
CA SER A 507 7.33 -16.16 5.97
C SER A 507 8.45 -15.58 6.85
N THR A 508 8.20 -14.44 7.51
CA THR A 508 9.14 -13.80 8.44
C THR A 508 9.57 -14.79 9.54
N SER A 509 8.59 -15.50 10.12
CA SER A 509 8.84 -16.48 11.17
C SER A 509 9.69 -17.64 10.67
N ALA A 510 9.40 -18.16 9.47
CA ALA A 510 10.20 -19.21 8.85
C ALA A 510 11.65 -18.76 8.59
N VAL A 511 11.87 -17.53 8.10
CA VAL A 511 13.21 -16.96 7.91
C VAL A 511 13.96 -16.93 9.24
N VAL A 512 13.34 -16.41 10.30
CA VAL A 512 13.99 -16.28 11.61
C VAL A 512 14.33 -17.67 12.18
N LEU A 513 13.39 -18.61 12.17
CA LEU A 513 13.60 -19.95 12.71
C LEU A 513 14.71 -20.71 11.97
N VAL A 514 14.62 -20.80 10.65
CA VAL A 514 15.62 -21.49 9.83
C VAL A 514 16.96 -20.78 9.91
N GLY A 515 16.97 -19.46 9.86
CA GLY A 515 18.20 -18.68 9.88
C GLY A 515 18.95 -18.80 11.21
N VAL A 516 18.24 -18.86 12.33
CA VAL A 516 18.83 -19.16 13.65
C VAL A 516 19.42 -20.56 13.66
N VAL A 517 18.65 -21.58 13.27
CA VAL A 517 19.09 -22.99 13.30
C VAL A 517 20.34 -23.19 12.43
N VAL A 518 20.31 -22.73 11.18
CA VAL A 518 21.44 -22.87 10.24
C VAL A 518 22.66 -22.08 10.75
N SER A 519 22.47 -20.91 11.37
CA SER A 519 23.59 -20.14 11.94
C SER A 519 24.29 -20.89 13.07
N TYR A 520 23.54 -21.59 13.92
CA TYR A 520 24.13 -22.42 14.98
C TYR A 520 24.86 -23.65 14.41
N ILE A 521 24.31 -24.27 13.36
CA ILE A 521 24.94 -25.44 12.71
C ILE A 521 26.23 -25.06 11.98
N THR A 522 26.24 -23.93 11.28
CA THR A 522 27.36 -23.50 10.42
C THR A 522 28.44 -22.69 11.16
N GLY A 523 28.26 -22.46 12.46
CA GLY A 523 29.17 -21.69 13.31
C GLY A 523 28.67 -20.25 13.53
N PRO A 524 28.21 -19.90 14.75
CA PRO A 524 27.61 -18.60 15.01
C PRO A 524 28.63 -17.47 14.90
N THR A 525 28.15 -16.30 14.46
CA THR A 525 29.00 -15.11 14.35
C THR A 525 29.46 -14.65 15.75
N LYS A 526 30.76 -14.37 15.91
CA LYS A 526 31.30 -13.87 17.18
C LYS A 526 30.90 -12.41 17.39
N LYS A 527 30.44 -12.07 18.59
CA LYS A 527 29.96 -10.71 18.93
C LYS A 527 31.02 -9.62 18.70
N ASP A 528 32.29 -9.94 18.89
CA ASP A 528 33.42 -9.00 18.72
C ASP A 528 33.69 -8.62 17.26
N SER A 529 33.16 -9.40 16.30
CA SER A 529 33.29 -9.12 14.86
C SER A 529 32.21 -8.16 14.34
N ILE A 530 31.25 -7.77 15.18
CA ILE A 530 30.10 -6.95 14.78
C ILE A 530 30.41 -5.48 15.05
N SER A 531 30.24 -4.63 14.03
CA SER A 531 30.50 -3.21 14.18
C SER A 531 29.59 -2.57 15.25
N PRO A 532 30.13 -1.66 16.09
CA PRO A 532 29.36 -1.01 17.14
C PRO A 532 28.20 -0.21 16.53
N GLY A 533 26.99 -0.41 17.06
CA GLY A 533 25.77 0.25 16.60
C GLY A 533 24.88 -0.56 15.65
N LEU A 534 25.34 -1.73 15.17
CA LEU A 534 24.54 -2.62 14.31
C LEU A 534 23.53 -3.47 15.09
N LEU A 535 23.92 -3.93 16.29
CA LEU A 535 23.06 -4.70 17.17
C LEU A 535 22.25 -3.80 18.10
N ARG A 536 20.93 -4.02 18.13
CA ARG A 536 20.05 -3.23 18.99
C ARG A 536 20.34 -3.38 20.48
N TRP A 537 20.82 -4.53 20.92
CA TRP A 537 21.14 -4.78 22.34
C TRP A 537 22.22 -3.85 22.90
N ASN A 538 23.08 -3.29 22.05
CA ASN A 538 24.03 -2.24 22.44
C ASN A 538 23.39 -0.83 22.53
N LEU A 539 22.09 -0.70 22.25
CA LEU A 539 21.29 0.53 22.26
C LEU A 539 20.27 0.59 23.41
N VAL A 540 20.09 -0.51 24.17
CA VAL A 540 19.00 -0.71 25.16
C VAL A 540 19.07 0.22 26.37
N SER A 541 20.21 0.89 26.63
CA SER A 541 20.30 1.93 27.66
C SER A 541 19.26 3.06 27.50
N PHE A 542 18.70 3.25 26.30
CA PHE A 542 17.69 4.28 26.02
C PHE A 542 16.22 3.81 26.15
N MET A 543 15.91 2.50 26.15
CA MET A 543 14.51 2.04 26.22
C MET A 543 13.84 2.32 27.58
N LEU A 544 14.62 2.30 28.66
CA LEU A 544 14.17 2.76 29.98
C LEU A 544 13.78 4.25 29.96
N VAL A 545 14.41 5.06 29.10
CA VAL A 545 14.11 6.49 28.95
C VAL A 545 12.85 6.71 28.10
N THR A 546 12.67 5.93 27.02
CA THR A 546 11.48 6.07 26.14
C THR A 546 10.21 5.51 26.78
N ILE A 547 10.30 4.42 27.54
CA ILE A 547 9.17 3.91 28.33
C ILE A 547 8.81 4.91 29.44
N ASN A 548 9.80 5.53 30.09
CA ASN A 548 9.55 6.63 31.03
C ASN A 548 8.94 7.87 30.35
N LEU A 549 9.30 8.18 29.10
CA LEU A 549 8.70 9.28 28.33
C LEU A 549 7.26 8.99 27.88
N LEU A 550 6.93 7.75 27.54
CA LEU A 550 5.56 7.33 27.24
C LEU A 550 4.69 7.28 28.52
N LEU A 551 5.27 6.90 29.66
CA LEU A 551 4.64 7.00 30.98
C LEU A 551 4.51 8.46 31.46
N LEU A 552 5.41 9.36 31.05
CA LEU A 552 5.27 10.80 31.29
C LEU A 552 4.21 11.42 30.38
N ALA A 553 4.10 10.98 29.13
CA ALA A 553 3.03 11.42 28.22
C ALA A 553 1.63 11.01 28.72
N SER A 554 1.50 9.88 29.43
CA SER A 554 0.24 9.48 30.06
C SER A 554 -0.09 10.27 31.34
N GLN A 555 0.84 11.08 31.87
CA GLN A 555 0.58 12.03 32.96
C GLN A 555 0.00 13.36 32.47
N PHE A 556 0.02 13.64 31.15
CA PHE A 556 -0.57 14.85 30.55
C PHE A 556 -2.01 14.64 30.02
N LEU A 557 -2.61 13.47 30.23
CA LEU A 557 -4.04 13.23 30.00
C LEU A 557 -4.85 13.86 31.16
N PRO A 558 -5.90 14.66 30.87
CA PRO A 558 -6.78 15.20 31.92
C PRO A 558 -7.43 14.06 32.73
N PRO A 559 -7.70 14.28 34.02
CA PRO A 559 -8.13 13.24 34.96
C PRO A 559 -9.48 12.57 34.61
N GLU A 560 -10.22 13.09 33.63
CA GLU A 560 -11.54 12.58 33.21
C GLU A 560 -11.47 11.32 32.31
N ILE A 561 -10.28 10.88 31.88
CA ILE A 561 -10.11 9.70 31.00
C ILE A 561 -9.41 8.54 31.72
N LYS A 562 -9.21 8.63 33.05
CA LYS A 562 -8.70 7.52 33.87
C LYS A 562 -9.85 6.78 34.56
N CYS A 563 -10.60 5.99 33.79
CA CYS A 563 -11.43 4.90 34.30
C CYS A 563 -11.08 3.60 33.57
#